data_AF-A0A1Y2FV39-F1
#
_entry.id   AF-A0A1Y2FV39-F1
#
_cell.length_a   1.000
_cell.length_b   1.000
_cell.length_c   1.000
_cell.angle_alpha   90.00
_cell.angle_beta   90.00
_cell.angle_gamma   90.00
#
_symmetry.space_group_name_H-M   'P 1'
#
loop_
_entity.id
_entity.type
_entity.pdbx_description
1 polymer ?
#
loop_
_entity_poly.entity_id
_entity_poly.type
_entity_poly.pdbx_seq_one_letter_code
_entity_poly.pdbx_strand_id
1 'polypeptide(L)'
;MSESDTTELAVSPELIATSEVFTGITRQHGKGSRAWTLYPFAYIIIINYLIFFWCLHRFVIERRLMPWLIGPRYRDLPEAKKRTATNHLMNILWKVVALFGFFPFIMTVVLGHSMRERMPSGHVTYGDILCLDYMLFVTGFVWELVYRSRISFVTALHHLVAIFISTLAVFMMLTDRHGQEGENYLQIIFVYGFFEVFFETGPHVCMLMYTRDRGNSKKLKRSFLIIAIMSFTGTFLEQFAIFFLYAKHFKTWDWSIKILTPIIHVCFASAQIHGGRIFLSMSRKMAKEHAANTSLERGVKESEQQEPDGSKLTTTVTIIEG
;
A
#
# COMPACT_ATOMS: atom_id res chain seq x y z
N MET A 1 -65.97 7.56 -26.45
CA MET A 1 -65.22 8.11 -25.30
C MET A 1 -64.41 6.96 -24.73
N SER A 2 -63.08 6.97 -24.90
CA SER A 2 -62.21 5.94 -24.35
C SER A 2 -61.75 6.36 -22.95
N GLU A 3 -62.08 5.56 -21.95
CA GLU A 3 -61.42 5.60 -20.65
C GLU A 3 -60.03 4.99 -20.78
N SER A 4 -59.02 5.80 -20.50
CA SER A 4 -57.63 5.37 -20.36
C SER A 4 -57.40 4.96 -18.90
N ASP A 5 -57.30 3.65 -18.65
CA ASP A 5 -56.82 3.09 -17.39
C ASP A 5 -55.36 3.47 -17.17
N THR A 6 -55.12 4.46 -16.31
CA THR A 6 -53.78 4.74 -15.76
C THR A 6 -53.50 3.76 -14.63
N THR A 7 -52.71 2.74 -14.92
CA THR A 7 -52.16 1.82 -13.92
C THR A 7 -51.16 2.57 -13.05
N GLU A 8 -51.57 2.87 -11.82
CA GLU A 8 -50.72 3.47 -10.79
C GLU A 8 -49.70 2.42 -10.34
N LEU A 9 -48.46 2.53 -10.82
CA LEU A 9 -47.33 1.69 -10.43
C LEU A 9 -47.01 1.95 -8.95
N ALA A 10 -47.50 1.06 -8.08
CA ALA A 10 -47.16 1.04 -6.66
C ALA A 10 -45.64 0.86 -6.49
N VAL A 11 -44.96 1.95 -6.14
CA VAL A 11 -43.52 1.93 -5.82
C VAL A 11 -43.33 1.14 -4.53
N SER A 12 -42.48 0.11 -4.57
CA SER A 12 -42.18 -0.74 -3.42
C SER A 12 -41.71 0.10 -2.21
N PRO A 13 -42.18 -0.20 -0.98
CA PRO A 13 -41.72 0.46 0.25
C PRO A 13 -40.20 0.48 0.45
N GLU A 14 -39.47 -0.50 -0.10
CA GLU A 14 -38.00 -0.55 -0.06
C GLU A 14 -37.32 0.53 -0.90
N LEU A 15 -37.95 0.92 -2.02
CA LEU A 15 -37.45 2.00 -2.88
C LEU A 15 -37.65 3.38 -2.20
N ILE A 16 -38.71 3.51 -1.41
CA ILE A 16 -39.01 4.70 -0.63
C ILE A 16 -38.01 4.83 0.53
N ALA A 17 -37.69 3.73 1.23
CA ALA A 17 -36.66 3.72 2.28
C ALA A 17 -35.26 4.09 1.77
N THR A 18 -34.86 3.60 0.58
CA THR A 18 -33.57 3.98 -0.03
C THR A 18 -33.56 5.42 -0.53
N SER A 19 -34.68 5.92 -1.06
CA SER A 19 -34.86 7.33 -1.42
C SER A 19 -34.77 8.25 -0.20
N GLU A 20 -35.39 7.89 0.93
CA GLU A 20 -35.35 8.67 2.17
C GLU A 20 -33.97 8.70 2.83
N VAL A 21 -33.19 7.62 2.74
CA VAL A 21 -31.78 7.61 3.16
C VAL A 21 -30.97 8.59 2.30
N PHE A 22 -31.15 8.59 0.98
CA PHE A 22 -30.45 9.53 0.09
C PHE A 22 -30.91 10.98 0.28
N THR A 23 -32.21 11.23 0.46
CA THR A 23 -32.74 12.59 0.70
C THR A 23 -32.39 13.09 2.10
N GLY A 24 -32.35 12.24 3.12
CA GLY A 24 -31.89 12.56 4.47
C GLY A 24 -30.43 13.02 4.52
N ILE A 25 -29.55 12.36 3.74
CA ILE A 25 -28.15 12.78 3.57
C ILE A 25 -28.07 14.20 2.98
N THR A 26 -28.93 14.55 2.02
CA THR A 26 -28.94 15.91 1.44
C THR A 26 -29.62 16.98 2.31
N ARG A 27 -30.60 16.61 3.15
CA ARG A 27 -31.41 17.58 3.92
C ARG A 27 -30.75 18.04 5.23
N GLN A 28 -29.75 17.31 5.74
CA GLN A 28 -29.00 17.71 6.94
C GLN A 28 -27.97 18.83 6.71
N HIS A 29 -27.81 19.34 5.48
CA HIS A 29 -26.96 20.51 5.19
C HIS A 29 -27.63 21.85 5.52
N GLY A 30 -28.24 21.94 6.70
CA GLY A 30 -28.73 23.19 7.29
C GLY A 30 -27.56 24.12 7.66
N LYS A 31 -27.70 25.41 7.36
CA LYS A 31 -26.73 26.50 7.62
C LYS A 31 -26.15 26.42 9.05
N GLY A 32 -24.87 26.04 9.18
CA GLY A 32 -24.13 26.24 10.43
C GLY A 32 -22.86 25.40 10.62
N SER A 33 -22.80 24.18 10.10
CA SER A 33 -21.60 23.34 10.17
C SER A 33 -21.58 22.44 8.94
N ARG A 34 -20.70 22.70 7.98
CA ARG A 34 -20.56 21.78 6.84
C ARG A 34 -19.96 20.48 7.38
N ALA A 35 -20.80 19.46 7.48
CA ALA A 35 -20.35 18.08 7.62
C ALA A 35 -19.58 17.65 6.36
N TRP A 36 -18.63 16.75 6.55
CA TRP A 36 -17.78 16.05 5.59
C TRP A 36 -18.31 16.03 4.17
N THR A 37 -17.76 16.85 3.29
CA THR A 37 -18.36 17.03 1.96
C THR A 37 -18.05 15.90 1.00
N LEU A 38 -16.95 15.16 1.23
CA LEU A 38 -16.45 14.15 0.30
C LEU A 38 -16.77 12.69 0.69
N TYR A 39 -17.03 12.38 1.96
CA TYR A 39 -17.30 11.01 2.40
C TYR A 39 -18.51 10.35 1.71
N PRO A 40 -19.63 11.06 1.42
CA PRO A 40 -20.72 10.48 0.64
C PRO A 40 -20.31 10.04 -0.78
N PHE A 41 -19.21 10.58 -1.30
CA PHE A 41 -18.67 10.29 -2.63
C PHE A 41 -17.51 9.30 -2.60
N ALA A 42 -17.23 8.65 -1.47
CA ALA A 42 -16.12 7.71 -1.26
C ALA A 42 -15.97 6.69 -2.42
N TYR A 43 -17.05 6.00 -2.78
CA TYR A 43 -17.02 5.01 -3.86
C TYR A 43 -16.72 5.62 -5.24
N ILE A 44 -17.24 6.80 -5.52
CA ILE A 44 -16.96 7.52 -6.77
C ILE A 44 -15.49 7.92 -6.83
N ILE A 45 -14.92 8.38 -5.71
CA ILE A 45 -13.50 8.71 -5.59
C ILE A 45 -12.64 7.47 -5.86
N ILE A 46 -12.95 6.32 -5.23
CA ILE A 46 -12.24 5.05 -5.46
C ILE A 46 -12.28 4.65 -6.93
N ILE A 47 -13.44 4.70 -7.58
CA ILE A 47 -13.59 4.35 -9.00
C ILE A 47 -12.72 5.27 -9.88
N ASN A 48 -12.71 6.58 -9.61
CA ASN A 48 -11.88 7.52 -10.35
C ASN A 48 -10.39 7.26 -10.15
N TYR A 49 -9.95 6.91 -8.93
CA TYR A 49 -8.57 6.51 -8.69
C TYR A 49 -8.20 5.20 -9.39
N LEU A 50 -9.10 4.22 -9.46
CA LEU A 50 -8.86 2.97 -10.21
C LEU A 50 -8.70 3.23 -11.70
N ILE A 51 -9.54 4.08 -12.29
CA ILE A 51 -9.41 4.53 -13.69
C ILE A 51 -8.07 5.25 -13.89
N PHE A 52 -7.73 6.16 -12.98
CA PHE A 52 -6.45 6.88 -13.02
C PHE A 52 -5.25 5.93 -12.92
N PHE A 53 -5.27 4.96 -11.99
CA PHE A 53 -4.21 3.96 -11.83
C PHE A 53 -4.05 3.13 -13.10
N TRP A 54 -5.16 2.69 -13.70
CA TRP A 54 -5.13 1.95 -14.96
C TRP A 54 -4.52 2.77 -16.10
N CYS A 55 -4.92 4.03 -16.26
CA CYS A 55 -4.37 4.95 -17.26
C CYS A 55 -2.88 5.21 -17.03
N LEU A 56 -2.50 5.55 -15.80
CA LEU A 56 -1.12 5.84 -15.40
C LEU A 56 -0.23 4.63 -15.65
N HIS A 57 -0.69 3.46 -15.20
CA HIS A 57 -0.06 2.17 -15.45
C HIS A 57 0.20 1.96 -16.94
N ARG A 58 -0.87 2.02 -17.75
CA ARG A 58 -0.84 1.58 -19.15
C ARG A 58 -0.09 2.55 -20.06
N PHE A 59 -0.27 3.84 -19.88
CA PHE A 59 0.25 4.85 -20.80
C PHE A 59 1.60 5.44 -20.36
N VAL A 60 1.89 5.45 -19.05
CA VAL A 60 3.08 6.10 -18.52
C VAL A 60 4.07 5.10 -17.93
N ILE A 61 3.63 4.27 -16.97
CA ILE A 61 4.55 3.44 -16.19
C ILE A 61 5.19 2.34 -17.04
N GLU A 62 4.39 1.48 -17.67
CA GLU A 62 4.94 0.36 -18.48
C GLU A 62 5.74 0.86 -19.69
N ARG A 63 5.25 1.92 -20.33
CA ARG A 63 5.82 2.41 -21.60
C ARG A 63 7.09 3.24 -21.42
N ARG A 64 7.13 4.09 -20.38
CA ARG A 64 8.20 5.08 -20.19
C ARG A 64 9.00 4.82 -18.91
N LEU A 65 8.33 4.73 -17.77
CA LEU A 65 9.01 4.77 -16.47
C LEU A 65 9.76 3.48 -16.14
N MET A 66 9.18 2.30 -16.41
CA MET A 66 9.82 1.01 -16.10
C MET A 66 11.08 0.73 -16.93
N PRO A 67 11.09 0.93 -18.26
CA PRO A 67 12.32 0.83 -19.05
C PRO A 67 13.40 1.82 -18.62
N TRP A 68 13.02 3.01 -18.15
CA TRP A 68 13.96 4.00 -17.63
C TRP A 68 14.54 3.58 -16.26
N LEU A 69 13.70 3.08 -15.36
CA LEU A 69 14.09 2.76 -13.98
C LEU A 69 14.88 1.44 -13.85
N ILE A 70 14.43 0.40 -14.55
CA ILE A 70 15.04 -0.95 -14.50
C ILE A 70 16.03 -1.16 -15.66
N GLY A 71 15.90 -0.38 -16.73
CA GLY A 71 16.70 -0.50 -17.93
C GLY A 71 16.03 -1.36 -19.02
N PRO A 72 16.69 -1.54 -20.17
CA PRO A 72 16.15 -2.28 -21.33
C PRO A 72 15.68 -3.70 -20.99
N ARG A 73 16.37 -4.36 -20.05
CA ARG A 73 16.06 -5.71 -19.54
C ARG A 73 14.64 -5.86 -19.02
N TYR A 74 13.98 -4.77 -18.62
CA TYR A 74 12.58 -4.82 -18.20
C TYR A 74 11.68 -5.45 -19.27
N ARG A 75 11.95 -5.18 -20.55
CA ARG A 75 11.18 -5.72 -21.68
C ARG A 75 11.34 -7.23 -21.85
N ASP A 76 12.47 -7.77 -21.40
CA ASP A 76 12.81 -9.19 -21.52
C ASP A 76 12.38 -10.00 -20.28
N LEU A 77 11.94 -9.32 -19.21
CA LEU A 77 11.45 -10.01 -18.02
C LEU A 77 10.20 -10.85 -18.34
N PRO A 78 10.06 -12.04 -17.73
CA PRO A 78 8.80 -12.79 -17.75
C PRO A 78 7.65 -11.93 -17.23
N GLU A 79 6.47 -12.11 -17.80
CA GLU A 79 5.28 -11.29 -17.52
C GLU A 79 4.95 -11.21 -16.02
N ALA A 80 5.07 -12.34 -15.31
CA ALA A 80 4.86 -12.36 -13.86
C ALA A 80 5.81 -11.42 -13.10
N LYS A 81 7.08 -11.33 -13.50
CA LYS A 81 8.08 -10.45 -12.88
C LYS A 81 7.88 -8.98 -13.28
N LYS A 82 7.46 -8.72 -14.52
CA LYS A 82 7.09 -7.38 -14.99
C LYS A 82 5.98 -6.81 -14.14
N ARG A 83 4.88 -7.56 -13.99
CA ARG A 83 3.74 -7.16 -13.15
C ARG A 83 4.16 -6.92 -11.71
N THR A 84 4.95 -7.81 -11.10
CA THR A 84 5.44 -7.59 -9.73
C THR A 84 6.24 -6.29 -9.60
N ALA A 85 7.16 -6.02 -10.52
CA ALA A 85 7.98 -4.81 -10.48
C ALA A 85 7.13 -3.54 -10.69
N THR A 86 6.25 -3.55 -11.69
CA THR A 86 5.32 -2.44 -11.97
C THR A 86 4.38 -2.19 -10.79
N ASN A 87 3.90 -3.24 -10.14
CA ASN A 87 3.10 -3.13 -8.94
C ASN A 87 3.85 -2.42 -7.81
N HIS A 88 5.11 -2.79 -7.56
CA HIS A 88 5.92 -2.12 -6.54
C HIS A 88 6.13 -0.64 -6.85
N LEU A 89 6.35 -0.28 -8.12
CA LEU A 89 6.47 1.12 -8.51
C LEU A 89 5.16 1.88 -8.33
N MET A 90 4.03 1.30 -8.78
CA MET A 90 2.71 1.90 -8.56
C MET A 90 2.46 2.14 -7.06
N ASN A 91 2.87 1.20 -6.21
CA ASN A 91 2.73 1.35 -4.76
C ASN A 91 3.55 2.50 -4.20
N ILE A 92 4.79 2.65 -4.65
CA ILE A 92 5.61 3.80 -4.24
C ILE A 92 4.95 5.10 -4.71
N LEU A 93 4.47 5.16 -5.95
CA LEU A 93 3.90 6.38 -6.52
C LEU A 93 2.65 6.85 -5.78
N TRP A 94 1.69 5.95 -5.52
CA TRP A 94 0.49 6.37 -4.79
C TRP A 94 0.80 6.69 -3.33
N LYS A 95 1.74 5.98 -2.68
CA LYS A 95 2.19 6.31 -1.31
C LYS A 95 2.89 7.67 -1.24
N VAL A 96 3.58 8.10 -2.31
CA VAL A 96 4.13 9.47 -2.42
C VAL A 96 3.02 10.50 -2.54
N VAL A 97 1.99 10.24 -3.34
CA VAL A 97 0.80 11.12 -3.40
C VAL A 97 0.11 11.16 -2.03
N ALA A 98 0.11 10.07 -1.28
CA ALA A 98 -0.50 10.04 0.03
C ALA A 98 0.16 10.97 1.07
N LEU A 99 1.39 11.43 0.81
CA LEU A 99 2.05 12.43 1.66
C LEU A 99 1.31 13.78 1.72
N PHE A 100 0.41 14.08 0.76
CA PHE A 100 -0.47 15.24 0.86
C PHE A 100 -1.42 15.16 2.08
N GLY A 101 -1.78 13.95 2.52
CA GLY A 101 -2.56 13.71 3.74
C GLY A 101 -1.76 13.89 5.04
N PHE A 102 -0.43 14.02 4.97
CA PHE A 102 0.39 14.09 6.18
C PHE A 102 0.16 15.35 7.01
N PHE A 103 0.02 16.52 6.37
CA PHE A 103 -0.28 17.76 7.07
C PHE A 103 -1.64 17.71 7.81
N PRO A 104 -2.78 17.39 7.16
CA PRO A 104 -4.05 17.29 7.87
C PRO A 104 -4.05 16.17 8.92
N PHE A 105 -3.29 15.08 8.71
CA PHE A 105 -3.08 14.05 9.74
C PHE A 105 -2.45 14.63 11.02
N ILE A 106 -1.36 15.39 10.90
CA ILE A 106 -0.72 16.02 12.07
C ILE A 106 -1.69 17.00 12.76
N MET A 107 -2.37 17.86 11.99
CA MET A 107 -3.31 18.81 12.58
C MET A 107 -4.43 18.11 13.36
N THR A 108 -4.99 17.04 12.81
CA THR A 108 -6.18 16.40 13.39
C THR A 108 -5.87 15.34 14.43
N VAL A 109 -4.92 14.44 14.16
CA VAL A 109 -4.61 13.30 15.04
C VAL A 109 -3.63 13.69 16.14
N VAL A 110 -2.61 14.49 15.81
CA VAL A 110 -1.54 14.85 16.78
C VAL A 110 -1.90 16.12 17.55
N LEU A 111 -2.34 17.16 16.85
CA LEU A 111 -2.66 18.46 17.47
C LEU A 111 -4.12 18.58 17.91
N GLY A 112 -4.98 17.62 17.52
CA GLY A 112 -6.36 17.54 17.98
C GLY A 112 -7.31 18.55 17.34
N HIS A 113 -6.95 19.15 16.19
CA HIS A 113 -7.88 19.96 15.41
C HIS A 113 -9.06 19.12 14.93
N SER A 114 -10.25 19.72 14.86
CA SER A 114 -11.40 19.03 14.29
C SER A 114 -11.16 18.79 12.81
N MET A 115 -11.48 17.60 12.32
CA MET A 115 -11.40 17.33 10.88
C MET A 115 -12.39 18.22 10.08
N ARG A 116 -13.41 18.82 10.72
CA ARG A 116 -14.36 19.76 10.09
C ARG A 116 -13.78 21.16 9.91
N GLU A 117 -12.66 21.44 10.56
CA GLU A 117 -11.98 22.73 10.48
C GLU A 117 -11.44 22.94 9.06
N ARG A 118 -11.52 24.19 8.58
CA ARG A 118 -11.01 24.57 7.27
C ARG A 118 -9.48 24.65 7.31
N MET A 119 -8.86 24.19 6.24
CA MET A 119 -7.44 24.45 6.02
C MET A 119 -7.17 25.96 5.82
N PRO A 120 -5.94 26.43 6.05
CA PRO A 120 -5.57 27.85 5.85
C PRO A 120 -5.90 28.41 4.47
N SER A 121 -5.98 27.57 3.43
CA SER A 121 -6.39 27.95 2.07
C SER A 121 -7.89 28.26 1.92
N GLY A 122 -8.71 27.97 2.93
CA GLY A 122 -10.11 28.40 3.04
C GLY A 122 -11.15 27.60 2.22
N HIS A 123 -10.73 26.78 1.25
CA HIS A 123 -11.63 26.09 0.32
C HIS A 123 -12.00 24.65 0.71
N VAL A 124 -11.18 23.98 1.53
CA VAL A 124 -11.32 22.56 1.89
C VAL A 124 -11.10 22.38 3.39
N THR A 125 -11.69 21.33 3.98
CA THR A 125 -11.45 20.94 5.38
C THR A 125 -10.29 19.95 5.50
N TYR A 126 -9.72 19.80 6.70
CA TYR A 126 -8.74 18.73 6.95
C TYR A 126 -9.32 17.35 6.63
N GLY A 127 -10.60 17.14 6.97
CA GLY A 127 -11.33 15.90 6.71
C GLY A 127 -11.55 15.63 5.23
N ASP A 128 -11.74 16.65 4.39
CA ASP A 128 -11.87 16.46 2.94
C ASP A 128 -10.56 15.92 2.34
N ILE A 129 -9.41 16.48 2.73
CA ILE A 129 -8.10 15.98 2.26
C ILE A 129 -7.80 14.58 2.80
N LEU A 130 -8.10 14.33 4.08
CA LEU A 130 -7.94 12.99 4.68
C LEU A 130 -8.88 11.97 4.02
N CYS A 131 -10.08 12.36 3.60
CA CYS A 131 -10.99 11.51 2.84
C CYS A 131 -10.37 11.10 1.50
N LEU A 132 -9.85 12.06 0.74
CA LEU A 132 -9.19 11.79 -0.55
C LEU A 132 -8.00 10.85 -0.37
N ASP A 133 -7.13 11.16 0.59
CA ASP A 133 -5.96 10.35 0.90
C ASP A 133 -6.33 8.93 1.32
N TYR A 134 -7.37 8.81 2.14
CA TYR A 134 -7.86 7.54 2.61
C TYR A 134 -8.49 6.68 1.51
N MET A 135 -9.27 7.29 0.61
CA MET A 135 -9.81 6.59 -0.55
C MET A 135 -8.70 6.16 -1.53
N LEU A 136 -7.61 6.93 -1.62
CA LEU A 136 -6.43 6.54 -2.39
C LEU A 136 -5.78 5.28 -1.79
N PHE A 137 -5.71 5.18 -0.47
CA PHE A 137 -5.19 4.01 0.25
C PHE A 137 -6.00 2.74 -0.06
N VAL A 138 -7.34 2.83 0.07
CA VAL A 138 -8.26 1.73 -0.27
C VAL A 138 -8.10 1.32 -1.73
N THR A 139 -7.99 2.29 -2.62
CA THR A 139 -7.74 2.05 -4.06
C THR A 139 -6.43 1.31 -4.28
N GLY A 140 -5.37 1.67 -3.53
CA GLY A 140 -4.09 0.97 -3.51
C GLY A 140 -4.22 -0.53 -3.21
N PHE A 141 -5.00 -0.90 -2.20
CA PHE A 141 -5.23 -2.30 -1.86
C PHE A 141 -6.05 -3.06 -2.90
N VAL A 142 -7.11 -2.43 -3.43
CA VAL A 142 -7.89 -3.03 -4.53
C VAL A 142 -7.00 -3.26 -5.75
N TRP A 143 -6.16 -2.28 -6.10
CA TRP A 143 -5.19 -2.42 -7.17
C TRP A 143 -4.22 -3.57 -6.92
N GLU A 144 -3.61 -3.67 -5.73
CA GLU A 144 -2.69 -4.76 -5.39
C GLU A 144 -3.35 -6.14 -5.52
N LEU A 145 -4.59 -6.29 -5.05
CA LEU A 145 -5.36 -7.53 -5.10
C LEU A 145 -5.63 -7.97 -6.54
N VAL A 146 -6.02 -7.04 -7.41
CA VAL A 146 -6.40 -7.34 -8.81
C VAL A 146 -5.16 -7.46 -9.72
N TYR A 147 -4.14 -6.64 -9.51
CA TYR A 147 -3.02 -6.53 -10.42
C TYR A 147 -1.91 -7.55 -10.15
N ARG A 148 -1.70 -7.99 -8.90
CA ARG A 148 -0.68 -9.02 -8.61
C ARG A 148 -1.09 -10.37 -9.18
N SER A 149 -0.15 -11.02 -9.87
CA SER A 149 -0.34 -12.37 -10.41
C SER A 149 -0.24 -13.48 -9.36
N ARG A 150 0.49 -13.22 -8.27
CA ARG A 150 0.68 -14.13 -7.14
C ARG A 150 0.69 -13.32 -5.85
N ILE A 151 -0.40 -13.38 -5.11
CA ILE A 151 -0.51 -12.78 -3.79
C ILE A 151 -0.49 -13.89 -2.73
N SER A 152 0.22 -13.67 -1.63
CA SER A 152 0.19 -14.62 -0.51
C SER A 152 -1.19 -14.55 0.17
N PHE A 153 -1.66 -15.65 0.74
CA PHE A 153 -2.93 -15.66 1.47
C PHE A 153 -2.94 -14.63 2.60
N VAL A 154 -1.83 -14.49 3.35
CA VAL A 154 -1.69 -13.53 4.44
C VAL A 154 -1.83 -12.09 3.94
N THR A 155 -1.15 -11.75 2.84
CA THR A 155 -1.25 -10.40 2.23
C THR A 155 -2.65 -10.13 1.69
N ALA A 156 -3.26 -11.11 1.01
CA ALA A 156 -4.61 -10.95 0.47
C ALA A 156 -5.63 -10.71 1.59
N LEU A 157 -5.56 -11.50 2.67
CA LEU A 157 -6.42 -11.34 3.83
C LEU A 157 -6.21 -9.97 4.50
N HIS A 158 -4.95 -9.55 4.67
CA HIS A 158 -4.62 -8.23 5.21
C HIS A 158 -5.27 -7.09 4.41
N HIS A 159 -5.18 -7.11 3.07
CA HIS A 159 -5.84 -6.10 2.24
C HIS A 159 -7.37 -6.17 2.31
N LEU A 160 -7.96 -7.37 2.30
CA LEU A 160 -9.41 -7.52 2.40
C LEU A 160 -9.93 -6.97 3.72
N VAL A 161 -9.25 -7.26 4.83
CA VAL A 161 -9.61 -6.71 6.14
C VAL A 161 -9.44 -5.19 6.16
N ALA A 162 -8.37 -4.65 5.56
CA ALA A 162 -8.17 -3.21 5.47
C ALA A 162 -9.29 -2.51 4.67
N ILE A 163 -9.70 -3.07 3.53
CA ILE A 163 -10.83 -2.58 2.73
C ILE A 163 -12.14 -2.67 3.51
N PHE A 164 -12.37 -3.77 4.23
CA PHE A 164 -13.56 -3.96 5.06
C PHE A 164 -13.66 -2.90 6.17
N ILE A 165 -12.60 -2.71 6.94
CA ILE A 165 -12.53 -1.68 7.99
C ILE A 165 -12.77 -0.30 7.40
N SER A 166 -12.26 -0.07 6.18
CA SER A 166 -12.44 1.21 5.51
C SER A 166 -13.87 1.49 5.10
N THR A 167 -14.54 0.45 4.63
CA THR A 167 -15.97 0.51 4.33
C THR A 167 -16.77 0.79 5.62
N LEU A 168 -16.42 0.10 6.71
CA LEU A 168 -17.06 0.31 8.02
C LEU A 168 -16.85 1.74 8.54
N ALA A 169 -15.64 2.28 8.41
CA ALA A 169 -15.33 3.63 8.86
C ALA A 169 -16.10 4.70 8.08
N VAL A 170 -16.17 4.57 6.75
CA VAL A 170 -16.99 5.47 5.92
C VAL A 170 -18.47 5.35 6.31
N PHE A 171 -18.97 4.13 6.50
CA PHE A 171 -20.35 3.92 6.94
C PHE A 171 -20.61 4.63 8.28
N MET A 172 -19.77 4.42 9.29
CA MET A 172 -19.88 5.08 10.58
C MET A 172 -19.88 6.61 10.46
N MET A 173 -19.01 7.17 9.61
CA MET A 173 -18.96 8.62 9.37
C MET A 173 -20.25 9.19 8.77
N LEU A 174 -20.97 8.39 7.98
CA LEU A 174 -22.22 8.80 7.34
C LEU A 174 -23.43 8.58 8.25
N THR A 175 -23.39 7.61 9.16
CA THR A 175 -24.54 7.24 10.01
C THR A 175 -24.46 7.81 11.43
N ASP A 176 -23.27 8.13 11.93
CA ASP A 176 -23.09 8.66 13.28
C ASP A 176 -23.66 10.08 13.38
N ARG A 177 -24.83 10.20 14.03
CA ARG A 177 -25.58 11.45 14.22
C ARG A 177 -24.80 12.49 15.04
N HIS A 178 -23.83 12.07 15.84
CA HIS A 178 -22.97 12.95 16.64
C HIS A 178 -21.57 13.09 16.02
N GLY A 179 -21.19 12.21 15.10
CA GLY A 179 -19.96 12.20 14.31
C GLY A 179 -18.68 11.90 15.09
N GLN A 180 -18.73 11.92 16.43
CA GLN A 180 -17.55 11.83 17.26
C GLN A 180 -17.00 10.40 17.35
N GLU A 181 -17.84 9.38 17.26
CA GLU A 181 -17.38 7.98 17.28
C GLU A 181 -16.73 7.62 15.95
N GLY A 182 -17.36 8.00 14.84
CA GLY A 182 -16.80 7.85 13.50
C GLY A 182 -15.46 8.58 13.33
N GLU A 183 -15.39 9.84 13.78
CA GLU A 183 -14.15 10.65 13.76
C GLU A 183 -13.03 9.96 14.55
N ASN A 184 -13.32 9.50 15.77
CA ASN A 184 -12.33 8.82 16.62
C ASN A 184 -11.85 7.50 15.99
N TYR A 185 -12.76 6.74 15.36
CA TYR A 185 -12.41 5.49 14.69
C TYR A 185 -11.51 5.75 13.46
N LEU A 186 -11.81 6.80 12.69
CA LEU A 186 -10.97 7.23 11.59
C LEU A 186 -9.57 7.67 12.02
N GLN A 187 -9.42 8.33 13.17
CA GLN A 187 -8.09 8.73 13.66
C GLN A 187 -7.15 7.52 13.81
N ILE A 188 -7.67 6.39 14.30
CA ILE A 188 -6.90 5.14 14.43
C ILE A 188 -6.52 4.57 13.07
N ILE A 189 -7.48 4.60 12.14
CA ILE A 189 -7.25 4.18 10.76
C ILE A 189 -6.18 5.04 10.08
N PHE A 190 -6.19 6.36 10.30
CA PHE A 190 -5.15 7.23 9.76
C PHE A 190 -3.78 6.96 10.36
N VAL A 191 -3.71 6.54 11.63
CA VAL A 191 -2.45 6.06 12.20
C VAL A 191 -1.96 4.81 11.48
N TYR A 192 -2.81 3.82 11.21
CA TYR A 192 -2.43 2.67 10.37
C TYR A 192 -1.94 3.12 8.99
N GLY A 193 -2.68 4.02 8.33
CA GLY A 193 -2.30 4.56 7.02
C GLY A 193 -0.96 5.28 7.04
N PHE A 194 -0.68 6.05 8.09
CA PHE A 194 0.60 6.72 8.29
C PHE A 194 1.74 5.70 8.37
N PHE A 195 1.64 4.69 9.24
CA PHE A 195 2.70 3.68 9.37
C PHE A 195 2.89 2.87 8.10
N GLU A 196 1.81 2.52 7.40
CA GLU A 196 1.88 1.87 6.07
C GLU A 196 2.68 2.73 5.08
N VAL A 197 2.37 4.02 4.94
CA VAL A 197 3.05 4.90 3.98
C VAL A 197 4.55 4.98 4.30
N PHE A 198 4.94 5.15 5.57
CA PHE A 198 6.35 5.33 5.93
C PHE A 198 7.15 4.02 5.96
N PHE A 199 6.60 2.95 6.54
CA PHE A 199 7.35 1.72 6.78
C PHE A 199 7.16 0.65 5.69
N GLU A 200 6.06 0.68 4.93
CA GLU A 200 5.83 -0.25 3.82
C GLU A 200 6.35 0.27 2.46
N THR A 201 6.64 1.58 2.32
CA THR A 201 7.31 2.10 1.11
C THR A 201 8.70 1.47 0.92
N GLY A 202 9.48 1.33 2.00
CA GLY A 202 10.82 0.75 1.98
C GLY A 202 10.89 -0.66 1.36
N PRO A 203 10.07 -1.63 1.83
CA PRO A 203 9.83 -2.90 1.17
C PRO A 203 9.67 -2.84 -0.35
N HIS A 204 8.79 -1.98 -0.87
CA HIS A 204 8.56 -1.87 -2.31
C HIS A 204 9.79 -1.35 -3.06
N VAL A 205 10.48 -0.34 -2.50
CA VAL A 205 11.74 0.18 -3.06
C VAL A 205 12.79 -0.92 -3.11
N CYS A 206 12.93 -1.70 -2.04
CA CYS A 206 13.89 -2.79 -1.97
C CYS A 206 13.59 -3.91 -2.96
N MET A 207 12.31 -4.20 -3.23
CA MET A 207 11.92 -5.19 -4.26
C MET A 207 12.18 -4.71 -5.69
N LEU A 208 12.04 -3.41 -5.97
CA LEU A 208 12.49 -2.82 -7.23
C LEU A 208 14.00 -2.90 -7.38
N MET A 209 14.75 -2.57 -6.32
CA MET A 209 16.21 -2.70 -6.30
C MET A 209 16.63 -4.16 -6.52
N TYR A 210 15.92 -5.13 -5.93
CA TYR A 210 16.17 -6.55 -6.16
C TYR A 210 15.98 -6.97 -7.61
N THR A 211 15.00 -6.37 -8.31
CA THR A 211 14.75 -6.62 -9.72
C THR A 211 15.84 -6.01 -10.61
N ARG A 212 16.30 -4.81 -10.28
CA ARG A 212 17.33 -4.08 -11.04
C ARG A 212 18.75 -4.61 -10.80
N ASP A 213 19.14 -4.75 -9.53
CA ASP A 213 20.52 -4.97 -9.10
C ASP A 213 20.77 -6.43 -8.64
N ARG A 214 20.09 -7.42 -9.24
CA ARG A 214 20.13 -8.84 -8.78
C ARG A 214 21.54 -9.42 -8.60
N GLY A 215 22.50 -8.94 -9.39
CA GLY A 215 23.91 -9.38 -9.33
C GLY A 215 24.71 -8.83 -8.15
N ASN A 216 24.24 -7.79 -7.45
CA ASN A 216 24.94 -7.21 -6.31
C ASN A 216 24.38 -7.73 -4.98
N SER A 217 24.66 -8.99 -4.66
CA SER A 217 24.18 -9.66 -3.45
C SER A 217 24.63 -8.95 -2.16
N LYS A 218 25.77 -8.25 -2.16
CA LYS A 218 26.26 -7.47 -1.01
C LYS A 218 25.36 -6.28 -0.70
N LYS A 219 24.99 -5.49 -1.73
CA LYS A 219 24.06 -4.36 -1.59
C LYS A 219 22.68 -4.84 -1.15
N LEU A 220 22.16 -5.87 -1.83
CA LEU A 220 20.83 -6.44 -1.54
C LEU A 220 20.73 -7.02 -0.13
N LYS A 221 21.75 -7.73 0.36
CA LYS A 221 21.82 -8.22 1.75
C LYS A 221 21.60 -7.07 2.74
N ARG A 222 22.31 -5.96 2.57
CA ARG A 222 22.24 -4.80 3.47
C ARG A 222 20.87 -4.13 3.38
N SER A 223 20.36 -3.90 2.17
CA SER A 223 19.03 -3.31 1.97
C SER A 223 17.94 -4.14 2.62
N PHE A 224 17.90 -5.46 2.40
CA PHE A 224 16.89 -6.32 3.02
C PHE A 224 16.99 -6.38 4.54
N LEU A 225 18.21 -6.30 5.11
CA LEU A 225 18.38 -6.25 6.56
C LEU A 225 17.84 -4.94 7.14
N ILE A 226 18.17 -3.80 6.53
CA ILE A 226 17.69 -2.48 6.95
C ILE A 226 16.15 -2.45 6.88
N ILE A 227 15.57 -2.93 5.77
CA ILE A 227 14.12 -3.00 5.64
C ILE A 227 13.49 -3.92 6.68
N ALA A 228 14.07 -5.09 6.97
CA ALA A 228 13.54 -5.96 8.00
C ALA A 228 13.53 -5.28 9.39
N ILE A 229 14.62 -4.59 9.75
CA ILE A 229 14.71 -3.83 11.01
C ILE A 229 13.66 -2.72 11.02
N MET A 230 13.58 -1.92 9.96
CA MET A 230 12.59 -0.86 9.81
C MET A 230 11.17 -1.39 9.93
N SER A 231 10.84 -2.53 9.31
CA SER A 231 9.50 -3.14 9.43
C SER A 231 9.17 -3.54 10.86
N PHE A 232 10.11 -4.15 11.60
CA PHE A 232 9.88 -4.50 13.01
C PHE A 232 9.74 -3.25 13.89
N THR A 233 10.59 -2.24 13.69
CA THR A 233 10.50 -0.96 14.41
C THR A 233 9.18 -0.25 14.11
N GLY A 234 8.78 -0.18 12.84
CA GLY A 234 7.50 0.39 12.41
C GLY A 234 6.32 -0.31 13.05
N THR A 235 6.30 -1.65 13.01
CA THR A 235 5.26 -2.46 13.67
C THR A 235 5.18 -2.14 15.17
N PHE A 236 6.31 -2.08 15.86
CA PHE A 236 6.33 -1.77 17.29
C PHE A 236 5.79 -0.37 17.61
N LEU A 237 6.22 0.64 16.85
CA LEU A 237 5.77 2.02 17.02
C LEU A 237 4.28 2.19 16.68
N GLU A 238 3.81 1.49 15.64
CA GLU A 238 2.39 1.43 15.29
C GLU A 238 1.58 0.85 16.44
N GLN A 239 2.00 -0.27 17.03
CA GLN A 239 1.25 -0.90 18.12
C GLN A 239 1.14 0.00 19.33
N PHE A 240 2.22 0.70 19.64
CA PHE A 240 2.21 1.68 20.72
C PHE A 240 1.22 2.82 20.45
N ALA A 241 1.23 3.40 19.24
CA ALA A 241 0.35 4.49 18.86
C ALA A 241 -1.13 4.07 18.82
N ILE A 242 -1.42 2.90 18.26
CA ILE A 242 -2.78 2.34 18.20
C ILE A 242 -3.29 2.03 19.61
N PHE A 243 -2.48 1.40 20.47
CA PHE A 243 -2.87 1.12 21.84
C PHE A 243 -3.14 2.39 22.65
N PHE A 244 -2.33 3.43 22.45
CA PHE A 244 -2.55 4.74 23.05
C PHE A 244 -3.89 5.37 22.61
N LEU A 245 -4.18 5.39 21.31
CA LEU A 245 -5.45 5.92 20.80
C LEU A 245 -6.65 5.06 21.23
N TYR A 246 -6.49 3.74 21.21
CA TYR A 246 -7.50 2.81 21.70
C TYR A 246 -7.85 3.11 23.16
N ALA A 247 -6.86 3.25 24.05
CA ALA A 247 -7.07 3.58 25.45
C ALA A 247 -7.72 4.97 25.62
N LYS A 248 -7.30 5.96 24.82
CA LYS A 248 -7.87 7.31 24.81
C LYS A 248 -9.37 7.31 24.47
N HIS A 249 -9.78 6.52 23.48
CA HIS A 249 -11.16 6.49 22.98
C HIS A 249 -12.03 5.35 23.57
N PHE A 250 -11.46 4.49 24.42
CA PHE A 250 -12.12 3.30 24.96
C PHE A 250 -13.46 3.59 25.66
N LYS A 251 -13.57 4.72 26.38
CA LYS A 251 -14.79 5.08 27.11
C LYS A 251 -15.94 5.49 26.18
N THR A 252 -15.62 6.09 25.04
CA THR A 252 -16.61 6.67 24.11
C THR A 252 -17.13 5.67 23.08
N TRP A 253 -16.44 4.55 22.90
CA TRP A 253 -16.80 3.57 21.88
C TRP A 253 -17.92 2.65 22.31
N ASP A 254 -18.65 2.15 21.31
CA ASP A 254 -19.55 1.02 21.45
C ASP A 254 -18.78 -0.29 21.74
N TRP A 255 -19.48 -1.24 22.35
CA TRP A 255 -18.96 -2.56 22.69
C TRP A 255 -18.48 -3.33 21.45
N SER A 256 -19.17 -3.19 20.32
CA SER A 256 -18.78 -3.83 19.07
C SER A 256 -17.35 -3.46 18.66
N ILE A 257 -17.01 -2.17 18.70
CA ILE A 257 -15.69 -1.64 18.34
C ILE A 257 -14.61 -2.05 19.35
N LYS A 258 -14.93 -2.07 20.65
CA LYS A 258 -14.02 -2.54 21.70
C LYS A 258 -13.60 -3.99 21.54
N ILE A 259 -14.48 -4.83 21.00
CA ILE A 259 -14.18 -6.25 20.75
C ILE A 259 -13.50 -6.43 19.39
N LEU A 260 -14.02 -5.77 18.36
CA LEU A 260 -13.57 -5.95 16.98
C LEU A 260 -12.16 -5.38 16.75
N THR A 261 -11.85 -4.21 17.32
CA THR A 261 -10.58 -3.50 17.08
C THR A 261 -9.36 -4.30 17.55
N PRO A 262 -9.30 -4.88 18.76
CA PRO A 262 -8.17 -5.70 19.18
C PRO A 262 -7.97 -6.96 18.34
N ILE A 263 -9.05 -7.62 17.92
CA ILE A 263 -8.97 -8.83 17.08
C ILE A 263 -8.30 -8.48 15.75
N ILE A 264 -8.80 -7.43 15.10
CA ILE A 264 -8.23 -6.89 13.87
C ILE A 264 -6.77 -6.53 14.09
N HIS A 265 -6.45 -5.81 15.16
CA HIS A 265 -5.09 -5.37 15.45
C HIS A 265 -4.10 -6.54 15.53
N VAL A 266 -4.48 -7.64 16.20
CA VAL A 266 -3.65 -8.85 16.26
C VAL A 266 -3.44 -9.47 14.88
N CYS A 267 -4.45 -9.48 14.01
CA CYS A 267 -4.31 -9.94 12.63
C CYS A 267 -3.32 -9.06 11.83
N PHE A 268 -3.41 -7.73 11.95
CA PHE A 268 -2.50 -6.78 11.29
C PHE A 268 -1.06 -6.95 11.78
N ALA A 269 -0.87 -6.98 13.11
CA ALA A 269 0.42 -7.22 13.75
C ALA A 269 1.09 -8.49 13.21
N SER A 270 0.30 -9.56 13.11
CA SER A 270 0.78 -10.87 12.66
C SER A 270 1.23 -10.84 11.20
N ALA A 271 0.47 -10.15 10.33
CA ALA A 271 0.81 -9.95 8.93
C ALA A 271 2.10 -9.12 8.76
N GLN A 272 2.27 -8.04 9.52
CA GLN A 272 3.45 -7.19 9.47
C GLN A 272 4.71 -7.91 9.98
N ILE A 273 4.60 -8.63 11.11
CA ILE A 273 5.68 -9.48 11.63
C ILE A 273 6.09 -10.54 10.60
N HIS A 274 5.11 -11.16 9.92
CA HIS A 274 5.37 -12.09 8.84
C HIS A 274 6.15 -11.44 7.68
N GLY A 275 5.76 -10.23 7.27
CA GLY A 275 6.49 -9.44 6.27
C GLY A 275 7.94 -9.16 6.66
N GLY A 276 8.18 -8.69 7.89
CA GLY A 276 9.54 -8.46 8.42
C GLY A 276 10.40 -9.72 8.41
N ARG A 277 9.82 -10.89 8.76
CA ARG A 277 10.50 -12.19 8.71
C ARG A 277 10.90 -12.60 7.29
N ILE A 278 10.06 -12.32 6.29
CA ILE A 278 10.39 -12.59 4.88
C ILE A 278 11.62 -11.79 4.46
N PHE A 279 11.68 -10.50 4.77
CA PHE A 279 12.85 -9.67 4.41
C PHE A 279 14.12 -10.10 5.13
N LEU A 280 14.02 -10.50 6.40
CA LEU A 280 15.16 -11.07 7.13
C LEU A 280 15.66 -12.37 6.47
N SER A 281 14.74 -13.23 6.03
CA SER A 281 15.06 -14.46 5.29
C SER A 281 15.75 -14.15 3.96
N MET A 282 15.24 -13.17 3.21
CA MET A 282 15.86 -12.71 1.96
C MET A 282 17.26 -12.15 2.19
N SER A 283 17.48 -11.36 3.24
CA SER A 283 18.81 -10.87 3.61
C SER A 283 19.79 -12.01 3.87
N ARG A 284 19.37 -13.03 4.63
CA ARG A 284 20.18 -14.23 4.88
C ARG A 284 20.49 -15.00 3.61
N LYS A 285 19.52 -15.12 2.69
CA LYS A 285 19.74 -15.73 1.37
C LYS A 285 20.79 -14.97 0.56
N MET A 286 20.69 -13.65 0.48
CA MET A 286 21.67 -12.81 -0.24
C MET A 286 23.06 -12.90 0.41
N ALA A 287 23.14 -13.08 1.73
CA ALA A 287 24.41 -13.30 2.43
C ALA A 287 25.09 -14.61 1.99
N LYS A 288 24.33 -15.71 1.87
CA LYS A 288 24.85 -17.00 1.39
C LYS A 288 25.34 -16.90 -0.06
N GLU A 289 24.56 -16.26 -0.93
CA GLU A 289 24.95 -16.04 -2.33
C GLU A 289 26.23 -15.20 -2.46
N HIS A 290 26.36 -14.15 -1.65
CA HIS A 290 27.57 -13.33 -1.65
C HIS A 290 28.81 -14.12 -1.20
N ALA A 291 28.68 -14.96 -0.17
CA ALA A 291 29.76 -15.81 0.29
C ALA A 291 30.19 -16.82 -0.79
N ALA A 292 29.24 -17.46 -1.47
CA ALA A 292 29.51 -18.41 -2.54
C ALA A 292 30.23 -17.76 -3.75
N ASN A 293 29.80 -16.57 -4.17
CA ASN A 293 30.47 -15.84 -5.24
C ASN A 293 31.91 -15.46 -4.85
N THR A 294 32.11 -15.05 -3.59
CA THR A 294 33.44 -14.69 -3.10
C THR A 294 34.38 -15.90 -3.05
N SER A 295 33.89 -17.09 -2.69
CA SER A 295 34.71 -18.31 -2.71
C SER A 295 35.07 -18.75 -4.12
N LEU A 296 34.16 -18.61 -5.09
CA LEU A 296 34.44 -18.92 -6.50
C LEU A 296 35.50 -17.97 -7.06
N GLU A 297 35.40 -16.67 -6.78
CA GLU A 297 36.40 -15.68 -7.20
C GLU A 297 37.80 -15.94 -6.61
N ARG A 298 37.87 -16.47 -5.38
CA ARG A 298 39.16 -16.88 -4.78
C ARG A 298 39.72 -18.12 -5.45
N GLY A 299 38.91 -19.15 -5.67
CA GLY A 299 39.34 -20.39 -6.32
C GLY A 299 39.87 -20.16 -7.74
N VAL A 300 39.22 -19.28 -8.52
CA VAL A 300 39.71 -18.90 -9.87
C VAL A 300 41.07 -18.21 -9.80
N LYS A 301 41.26 -17.26 -8.86
CA LYS A 301 42.55 -16.58 -8.69
C LYS A 301 43.66 -17.51 -8.23
N GLU A 302 43.35 -18.46 -7.36
CA GLU A 302 44.30 -19.49 -6.91
C GLU A 302 44.70 -20.42 -8.07
N SER A 303 43.75 -20.81 -8.94
CA SER A 303 44.07 -21.60 -10.14
C SER A 303 44.89 -20.84 -11.18
N GLU A 304 44.64 -19.54 -11.40
CA GLU A 304 45.43 -18.69 -12.30
C GLU A 304 46.87 -18.47 -11.78
N GLN A 305 47.06 -18.47 -10.45
CA GLN A 305 48.40 -18.36 -9.84
C GLN A 305 49.16 -19.69 -9.80
N GLN A 306 48.48 -20.83 -9.94
CA GLN A 306 49.10 -22.17 -9.98
C GLN A 306 49.44 -22.65 -11.39
N GLU A 307 49.04 -21.96 -12.45
CA GLU A 307 49.57 -22.19 -13.79
C GLU A 307 51.04 -21.72 -13.82
N PRO A 308 52.03 -22.64 -13.83
CA PRO A 308 53.42 -22.25 -13.74
C PRO A 308 53.89 -21.67 -15.07
N ASP A 309 54.72 -20.63 -14.93
CA ASP A 309 55.62 -20.06 -15.91
C ASP A 309 56.05 -21.06 -17.01
N GLY A 310 55.87 -20.62 -18.25
CA GLY A 310 55.92 -21.47 -19.43
C GLY A 310 57.17 -22.31 -19.51
N SER A 311 57.02 -23.63 -19.36
CA SER A 311 57.85 -24.54 -20.12
C SER A 311 57.49 -24.30 -21.59
N LYS A 312 58.33 -23.53 -22.29
CA LYS A 312 58.31 -23.42 -23.75
C LYS A 312 58.57 -24.82 -24.32
N LEU A 313 57.51 -25.61 -24.51
CA LEU A 313 57.56 -26.75 -25.40
C LEU A 313 57.49 -26.20 -26.83
N THR A 314 58.66 -25.94 -27.40
CA THR A 314 58.83 -25.74 -28.83
C THR A 314 58.49 -27.06 -29.52
N THR A 315 57.24 -27.23 -29.92
CA THR A 315 56.85 -28.32 -30.83
C THR A 315 57.36 -27.95 -32.22
N THR A 316 58.58 -28.38 -32.54
CA THR A 316 59.10 -28.38 -33.91
C THR A 316 58.28 -29.38 -34.72
N VAL A 317 57.35 -28.87 -35.52
CA VAL A 317 56.62 -29.65 -36.53
C VAL A 317 57.58 -29.84 -37.71
N THR A 318 58.20 -31.01 -37.79
CA THR A 318 58.95 -31.44 -38.98
C THR A 318 57.93 -31.84 -40.04
N ILE A 319 57.70 -30.98 -41.02
CA ILE A 319 56.99 -31.32 -42.25
C ILE A 319 57.98 -32.14 -43.09
N ILE A 320 57.70 -33.43 -43.24
CA ILE A 320 58.37 -34.29 -44.22
C ILE A 320 57.55 -34.17 -45.50
N GLU A 321 58.05 -33.42 -46.47
CA GLU A 321 57.59 -33.49 -47.86
C GLU A 321 58.03 -34.84 -48.45
N GLY A 322 57.08 -35.55 -49.04
CA GLY A 322 57.28 -36.76 -49.83
C GLY A 322 56.29 -36.78 -50.98
#